data_AF-A0AAV9LYZ3-F1
#
_entry.id   AF-A0AAV9LYZ3-F1
#
_cell.length_a   1.000
_cell.length_b   1.000
_cell.length_c   1.000
_cell.angle_alpha   90.00
_cell.angle_beta   90.00
_cell.angle_gamma   90.00
#
_symmetry.space_group_name_H-M   'P 1'
#
loop_
_entity.id
_entity.type
_entity.pdbx_description
1 polymer ?
#
loop_
_entity_poly.entity_id
_entity_poly.type
_entity_poly.pdbx_seq_one_letter_code
_entity_poly.pdbx_strand_id
1 'polypeptide(L)' 'MSYADDTILFCSGERGPMIKMMKILKDYEAVSGQMINKSKNFFYLHEKAPLIMADRNKTR' A
#
# COMPACT_ATOMS: atom_id res chain seq x y z
N MET A 1 -7.10 25.03 6.92
CA MET A 1 -5.77 24.44 6.68
C MET A 1 -5.97 22.96 6.41
N SER A 2 -6.01 22.52 5.15
CA SER A 2 -6.11 21.11 4.80
C SER A 2 -4.72 20.59 4.45
N TYR A 3 -4.09 19.89 5.39
CA TYR A 3 -2.95 19.04 5.06
C TYR A 3 -3.55 17.76 4.48
N ALA A 4 -3.09 17.30 3.31
CA ALA A 4 -3.75 16.21 2.58
C ALA A 4 -3.90 14.95 3.46
N ASP A 5 -5.12 14.40 3.53
CA ASP A 5 -5.41 13.13 4.22
C ASP A 5 -4.92 11.91 3.40
N ASP A 6 -4.70 12.11 2.09
CA ASP A 6 -4.34 11.05 1.15
C ASP A 6 -2.83 11.02 0.93
N THR A 7 -2.23 9.84 1.10
CA THR A 7 -0.79 9.60 0.87
C THR A 7 -0.61 8.57 -0.25
N ILE A 8 0.24 8.87 -1.23
CA ILE A 8 0.61 7.95 -2.32
C ILE A 8 2.02 7.40 -2.05
N LEU A 9 2.15 6.07 -2.04
CA LEU A 9 3.41 5.37 -1.80
C LEU A 9 3.83 4.59 -3.05
N PHE A 10 5.07 4.78 -3.49
CA PHE A 10 5.65 4.07 -4.64
C PHE A 10 6.65 3.00 -4.17
N CYS A 11 6.54 1.78 -4.72
CA CYS A 11 7.54 0.73 -4.52
C CYS A 11 7.69 -0.14 -5.77
N SER A 12 8.79 -0.91 -5.84
CA SER A 12 8.90 -2.02 -6.80
C SER A 12 7.83 -3.06 -6.50
N GLY A 13 7.20 -3.62 -7.53
CA GLY A 13 6.16 -4.65 -7.39
C GLY A 13 6.69 -6.03 -6.97
N GLU A 14 7.99 -6.13 -6.65
CA GLU A 14 8.57 -7.34 -6.07
C GLU A 14 8.01 -7.65 -4.66
N ARG A 15 8.01 -8.94 -4.31
CA ARG A 15 7.45 -9.42 -3.04
C ARG A 15 8.10 -8.78 -1.80
N GLY A 16 9.42 -8.58 -1.82
CA GLY A 16 10.17 -8.02 -0.69
C GLY A 16 9.75 -6.58 -0.36
N PRO A 17 9.84 -5.65 -1.32
CA PRO A 17 9.37 -4.27 -1.16
C PRO A 17 7.90 -4.17 -0.74
N MET A 18 6.99 -4.98 -1.29
CA MET A 18 5.58 -4.95 -0.89
C MET A 18 5.37 -5.38 0.58
N ILE A 19 6.08 -6.41 1.05
CA ILE A 19 6.02 -6.81 2.47
C ILE A 19 6.56 -5.70 3.38
N LYS A 20 7.65 -5.05 2.96
CA LYS A 20 8.18 -3.88 3.69
C LYS A 20 7.18 -2.73 3.72
N MET A 21 6.46 -2.47 2.63
CA MET A 21 5.41 -1.45 2.58
C MET A 21 4.31 -1.72 3.60
N MET A 22 3.82 -2.96 3.69
CA MET A 22 2.82 -3.35 4.69
C MET A 22 3.33 -3.15 6.12
N LYS A 23 4.62 -3.41 6.36
CA LYS A 23 5.25 -3.16 7.66
C LYS A 23 5.31 -1.66 7.96
N ILE A 24 5.72 -0.84 7.00
CA ILE A 24 5.79 0.62 7.15
C ILE A 24 4.42 1.20 7.52
N LEU A 25 3.36 0.74 6.86
CA LEU A 25 1.99 1.17 7.18
C LEU A 25 1.61 0.82 8.62
N LYS A 26 1.96 -0.38 9.09
CA LYS A 26 1.70 -0.81 10.47
C LYS A 26 2.51 -0.01 11.49
N ASP A 27 3.78 0.24 11.18
CA ASP A 27 4.68 1.02 12.04
C ASP A 27 4.20 2.48 12.10
N TYR A 28 3.69 3.02 10.99
CA TYR A 28 3.05 4.34 10.95
C TYR A 28 1.83 4.41 11.89
N GLU A 29 0.91 3.45 11.82
CA GLU A 29 -0.25 3.42 12.74
C GLU A 29 0.20 3.38 14.21
N ALA A 30 1.23 2.60 14.52
CA ALA A 30 1.75 2.46 15.88
C ALA A 30 2.42 3.73 16.42
N VAL A 31 3.20 4.43 15.59
CA VAL A 31 3.96 5.63 16.01
C VAL A 31 3.11 6.90 15.96
N SER A 32 2.26 7.04 14.94
CA SER A 32 1.42 8.24 14.76
C SER A 32 0.13 8.20 15.58
N GLY A 33 -0.35 7.01 15.95
CA GLY A 33 -1.69 6.81 16.52
C GLY A 33 -2.83 7.00 15.51
N GLN A 34 -2.50 7.26 14.24
CA GLN A 34 -3.48 7.46 13.17
C GLN A 34 -3.80 6.14 12.49
N MET A 35 -5.09 5.79 12.46
CA MET A 35 -5.54 4.58 11.78
C MET A 35 -5.62 4.81 10.27
N ILE A 36 -5.09 3.88 9.50
CA ILE A 36 -5.22 3.92 8.04
C ILE A 36 -6.63 3.46 7.67
N ASN A 37 -7.31 4.27 6.85
CA ASN A 37 -8.62 3.91 6.36
C ASN A 37 -8.52 2.82 5.27
N LYS A 38 -8.75 1.57 5.67
CA LYS A 38 -8.67 0.40 4.79
C LYS A 38 -9.72 0.39 3.66
N SER A 39 -10.85 1.07 3.82
CA SER A 39 -11.88 1.12 2.76
C SER A 39 -11.57 2.17 1.68
N LYS A 40 -10.69 3.13 1.97
CA LYS A 40 -10.21 4.14 1.02
C LYS A 40 -8.83 3.81 0.42
N ASN A 41 -8.11 2.84 0.99
CA ASN A 41 -6.84 2.41 0.45
C ASN A 41 -7.03 1.54 -0.79
N PHE A 42 -6.13 1.69 -1.77
CA PHE A 42 -6.06 0.81 -2.93
C PHE A 42 -4.61 0.62 -3.35
N PHE A 43 -4.30 -0.57 -3.87
CA PHE A 43 -3.02 -0.84 -4.53
C PHE A 43 -3.19 -0.69 -6.02
N TYR A 44 -2.49 0.28 -6.61
CA TYR A 44 -2.44 0.45 -8.05
C TYR A 44 -1.20 -0.23 -8.61
N LEU A 45 -1.40 -1.11 -9.59
CA LEU A 45 -0.33 -1.71 -10.36
C LEU A 45 -0.56 -1.34 -11.83
N HIS A 46 0.46 -0.78 -12.48
CA HIS A 46 0.35 -0.43 -13.89
C HIS A 46 0.06 -1.69 -14.71
N GLU A 47 -0.82 -1.59 -15.72
CA GLU A 47 -1.26 -2.67 -16.61
C GLU A 47 -0.12 -3.47 -17.27
N LYS A 48 1.08 -2.89 -17.42
CA LYS A 48 2.26 -3.54 -18.00
C LYS A 48 3.13 -4.27 -16.98
N ALA A 49 2.76 -4.22 -15.70
CA ALA A 49 3.50 -4.90 -14.66
C ALA A 49 3.35 -6.42 -14.83
N PRO A 50 4.42 -7.19 -14.59
CA PRO A 50 4.39 -8.64 -14.72
C PRO A 50 3.25 -9.28 -13.92
N LEU A 51 2.50 -10.21 -14.52
CA LEU A 51 1.34 -10.88 -13.89
C LEU A 51 1.67 -11.58 -12.57
N ILE A 52 2.94 -11.98 -12.36
CA ILE A 52 3.45 -12.51 -11.09
C ILE A 52 3.26 -11.52 -9.91
N MET A 53 3.14 -10.22 -10.21
CA MET A 53 2.85 -9.15 -9.26
C MET A 53 1.34 -8.94 -9.06
N ALA A 54 0.49 -9.34 -10.01
CA ALA A 54 -0.96 -9.14 -10.01
C ALA A 54 -1.76 -10.28 -9.37
N ASP A 55 -1.20 -11.50 -9.35
CA ASP A 55 -1.89 -12.75 -8.98
C ASP A 55 -2.46 -12.78 -7.54
N ARG A 56 -2.02 -11.89 -6.64
CA ARG A 56 -2.42 -11.90 -5.22
C ARG A 56 -3.53 -10.93 -4.81
N ASN A 57 -4.04 -10.09 -5.72
CA ASN A 57 -5.14 -9.17 -5.40
C ASN A 57 -6.54 -9.75 -5.73
N LYS A 58 -6.64 -11.02 -6.13
CA LYS A 58 -7.89 -11.61 -6.66
C LYS A 58 -8.56 -12.68 -5.78
N THR A 59 -8.32 -12.67 -4.46
CA THR A 59 -9.01 -13.59 -3.54
C THR A 59 -9.47 -12.89 -2.27
N ARG A 60 -10.56 -12.13 -2.40
CA ARG A 60 -11.64 -12.03 -1.40
C ARG A 60 -12.96 -11.77 -2.13
#